data_AF-A0A537PLK7-F1
#
_entry.id   AF-A0A537PLK7-F1
#
_cell.length_a   1.000
_cell.length_b   1.000
_cell.length_c   1.000
_cell.angle_alpha   90.00
_cell.angle_beta   90.00
_cell.angle_gamma   90.00
#
_symmetry.space_group_name_H-M   'P 1'
#
loop_
_entity.id
_entity.type
_entity.pdbx_description
1 polymer ?
#
loop_
_entity_poly.entity_id
_entity_poly.type
_entity_poly.pdbx_seq_one_letter_code
_entity_poly.pdbx_strand_id
1 'polypeptide(L)' 'MAEVEISAKVVTDRGGRVLAAKVFRASVPAASTEGPDAVSALDEAFQRVITDLVAWASHVV' A
#
# COMPACT_ATOMS: atom_id res chain seq x y z
N MET A 1 -13.79 -9.48 -1.89
CA MET A 1 -12.64 -8.68 -2.37
C MET A 1 -11.66 -8.56 -1.22
N ALA A 2 -10.37 -8.78 -1.47
CA ALA A 2 -9.31 -8.35 -0.57
C ALA A 2 -8.99 -6.90 -0.90
N GLU A 3 -9.02 -6.04 0.11
CA GLU A 3 -8.81 -4.61 -0.04
C GLU A 3 -7.68 -4.17 0.88
N VAL A 4 -6.69 -3.47 0.31
CA VAL A 4 -5.57 -2.91 1.05
C VAL A 4 -5.49 -1.43 0.72
N GLU A 5 -5.50 -0.60 1.77
CA GLU A 5 -5.29 0.84 1.68
C GLU A 5 -4.18 1.26 2.65
N ILE A 6 -3.20 2.01 2.15
CA ILE A 6 -2.10 2.56 2.95
C ILE A 6 -1.98 4.06 2.68
N SER A 7 -2.02 4.84 3.76
CA SER A 7 -1.69 6.27 3.73
C SER A 7 -0.24 6.48 4.11
N ALA A 8 0.55 7.09 3.23
CA ALA A 8 1.97 7.38 3.48
C ALA A 8 2.25 8.89 3.43
N LYS A 9 3.23 9.33 4.23
CA LYS A 9 3.75 10.70 4.25
C LYS A 9 5.27 10.67 4.26
N VAL A 10 5.89 11.50 3.41
CA VAL A 10 7.32 11.82 3.50
C VAL A 10 7.46 13.07 4.36
N VAL A 11 8.29 13.00 5.40
CA VAL A 11 8.49 14.08 6.37
C VAL A 11 9.96 14.45 6.46
N THR A 12 10.25 15.74 6.73
CA THR A 12 11.62 16.17 7.00
C THR A 12 12.13 15.55 8.31
N ASP A 13 13.41 15.18 8.33
CA ASP A 13 14.12 14.63 9.48
C ASP A 13 14.10 15.59 10.69
N ARG A 14 14.31 16.89 10.42
CA ARG A 14 14.22 17.97 11.39
C ARG A 14 12.93 18.75 11.18
N GLY A 15 12.11 18.83 12.22
CA GLY A 15 10.88 19.63 12.25
C GLY A 15 9.61 18.95 11.73
N GLY A 16 9.69 17.71 11.20
CA GLY A 16 8.52 16.89 10.88
C GLY A 16 7.58 17.48 9.82
N ARG A 17 8.07 18.39 8.97
CA ARG A 17 7.26 19.01 7.92
C ARG A 17 6.94 17.97 6.86
N VAL A 18 5.67 17.87 6.48
CA VAL A 18 5.22 16.97 5.40
C VAL A 18 5.67 17.53 4.05
N LEU A 19 6.46 16.75 3.31
CA LEU A 19 6.94 17.08 1.96
C LEU A 19 5.98 16.54 0.89
N ALA A 20 5.45 15.35 1.12
CA ALA A 20 4.47 14.71 0.24
C ALA A 20 3.59 13.76 1.05
N ALA A 21 2.36 13.54 0.58
CA ALA A 21 1.44 12.57 1.14
C ALA A 21 0.64 11.92 0.01
N LYS A 22 0.38 10.62 0.12
CA LYS A 22 -0.41 9.87 -0.86
C LYS A 22 -1.10 8.69 -0.19
N VAL A 23 -2.31 8.38 -0.66
CA VAL A 23 -3.03 7.15 -0.34
C VAL A 23 -2.84 6.18 -1.49
N PHE A 24 -2.45 4.95 -1.17
CA PHE A 24 -2.30 3.83 -2.09
C PHE A 24 -3.39 2.83 -1.80
N ARG A 25 -4.03 2.31 -2.84
CA ARG A 25 -5.12 1.34 -2.71
C ARG A 25 -5.04 0.30 -3.80
N ALA A 26 -5.26 -0.96 -3.43
CA ALA A 26 -5.49 -2.04 -4.38
C ALA A 26 -6.65 -2.91 -3.91
N SER A 27 -7.36 -3.49 -4.87
CA SER A 27 -8.38 -4.51 -4.62
C SER A 27 -8.14 -5.71 -5.51
N VAL A 28 -8.22 -6.90 -4.91
CA VAL A 28 -8.02 -8.18 -5.58
C VAL A 28 -9.24 -9.07 -5.27
N PRO A 29 -9.87 -9.71 -6.27
CA PRO A 29 -10.90 -10.70 -6.01
C PRO A 29 -10.29 -11.92 -5.31
N ALA A 30 -10.86 -12.32 -4.17
CA ALA A 30 -10.50 -13.57 -3.51
C ALA A 30 -11.32 -14.71 -4.11
N ALA A 31 -10.70 -15.88 -4.29
CA ALA A 31 -11.36 -17.07 -4.82
C ALA A 31 -12.48 -17.57 -3.88
N SER A 32 -12.28 -17.42 -2.58
CA SER A 32 -13.30 -17.68 -1.55
C SER A 32 -13.04 -16.81 -0.31
N THR A 33 -13.87 -16.98 0.72
CA THR A 33 -13.66 -16.39 2.05
C THR A 33 -12.92 -17.32 3.01
N GLU A 34 -12.46 -18.49 2.53
CA GLU A 34 -11.67 -19.41 3.33
C GLU A 34 -10.27 -18.85 3.58
N GLY A 35 -9.70 -19.22 4.73
CA GLY A 35 -8.43 -18.66 5.22
C GLY A 35 -7.32 -18.59 4.16
N PRO A 36 -6.96 -19.70 3.48
CA PRO A 36 -5.89 -19.71 2.49
C PRO A 36 -6.14 -18.75 1.32
N ASP A 37 -7.35 -18.75 0.76
CA ASP A 37 -7.71 -17.92 -0.40
C ASP A 37 -7.78 -16.43 -0.01
N ALA A 38 -8.29 -16.13 1.18
CA ALA A 38 -8.35 -14.78 1.71
C ALA A 38 -6.93 -14.21 1.94
N VAL A 39 -6.02 -15.00 2.52
CA VAL A 39 -4.63 -14.60 2.73
C VAL A 39 -3.90 -14.38 1.41
N SER A 40 -4.08 -15.28 0.43
CA SER A 40 -3.48 -15.13 -0.89
C SER A 40 -3.91 -13.83 -1.58
N ALA A 41 -5.20 -13.50 -1.53
CA ALA A 41 -5.72 -12.28 -2.15
C ALA A 41 -5.26 -11.00 -1.41
N LEU A 42 -5.11 -11.06 -0.08
CA LEU A 42 -4.55 -9.96 0.71
C LEU A 42 -3.06 -9.74 0.43
N ASP A 43 -2.29 -10.82 0.28
CA ASP A 43 -0.86 -10.73 -0.08
C ASP A 43 -0.69 -10.07 -1.46
N GLU A 44 -1.48 -10.49 -2.45
CA GLU A 44 -1.44 -9.88 -3.78
C GLU A 44 -1.85 -8.39 -3.76
N ALA A 45 -2.91 -8.04 -3.02
CA ALA A 45 -3.33 -6.65 -2.88
C ALA A 45 -2.25 -5.80 -2.17
N PHE A 46 -1.59 -6.36 -1.15
CA PHE A 46 -0.48 -5.71 -0.46
C PHE A 46 0.74 -5.52 -1.36
N GLN A 47 1.12 -6.53 -2.13
CA GLN A 47 2.23 -6.45 -3.09
C GLN A 47 2.03 -5.29 -4.08
N ARG A 48 0.82 -5.13 -4.63
CA ARG A 48 0.50 -4.00 -5.52
C ARG A 48 0.68 -2.65 -4.82
N VAL A 49 0.12 -2.52 -3.61
CA VAL A 49 0.22 -1.28 -2.82
C VAL A 49 1.67 -0.94 -2.45
N ILE A 50 2.46 -1.92 -2.02
CA ILE A 50 3.83 -1.66 -1.56
C ILE A 50 4.78 -1.37 -2.73
N THR A 51 4.59 -2.02 -3.89
CA THR A 51 5.34 -1.71 -5.11
C THR A 51 5.06 -0.27 -5.55
N ASP A 52 3.80 0.16 -5.58
CA ASP A 52 3.43 1.53 -5.93
C ASP A 52 3.98 2.55 -4.92
N LEU A 53 3.97 2.21 -3.63
CA LEU A 53 4.52 3.04 -2.56
C LEU A 53 6.02 3.23 -2.72
N VAL A 54 6.78 2.14 -2.91
CA VAL A 54 8.25 2.20 -3.07
C VAL A 54 8.63 2.96 -4.34
N ALA A 55 7.94 2.68 -5.45
CA ALA A 55 8.14 3.41 -6.70
C ALA A 55 7.84 4.91 -6.51
N TRP A 56 6.75 5.26 -5.84
CA TRP A 56 6.47 6.67 -5.53
C TRP A 56 7.56 7.29 -4.65
N ALA A 57 7.98 6.59 -3.60
CA ALA A 57 9.00 7.09 -2.69
C ALA A 57 10.32 7.38 -3.43
N SER A 58 10.75 6.52 -4.36
CA SER A 58 11.99 6.73 -5.14
C SER A 58 11.94 7.93 -6.09
N HIS A 59 10.76 8.54 -6.31
CA HIS A 59 10.64 9.80 -7.08
C HIS A 59 10.51 11.03 -6.17
N VAL A 60 10.28 10.84 -4.87
CA VAL A 60 10.11 11.93 -3.89
C VAL A 60 11.40 12.22 -3.13
N VAL A 61 12.20 11.20 -2.82
CA VAL A 61 13.52 11.31 -2.16
C VAL A 61 14.67 11.23 -3.14
#